data_AF-A0A428TAK8-F1
#
_entry.id   AF-A0A428TAK8-F1
#
_cell.length_a   1.000
_cell.length_b   1.000
_cell.length_c   1.000
_cell.angle_alpha   90.00
_cell.angle_beta   90.00
_cell.angle_gamma   90.00
#
_symmetry.space_group_name_H-M   'P 1'
#
loop_
_entity.id
_entity.type
_entity.pdbx_description
1 polymer ?
#
loop_
_entity_poly.entity_id
_entity_poly.type
_entity_poly.pdbx_seq_one_letter_code
_entity_poly.pdbx_strand_id
1 'polypeptide(L)'
;MASAARALRVEERAARSISIAVSPPPVTLAERRSILQLLEKHGPVEYFRAIPNKDASFVSLMRDAATVTKVTASSPHTVIVKTPTKSTTPANEKRKASAGGFGTLLNVIESRHTFKQENQEDAEREFTVEVSPSPDYRHHQSAWTTLSKPWPDFIKQQKSFYFRDP
;
A
#
# COMPACT_ATOMS: atom_id res chain seq x y z
N MET A 1 11.74 -4.35 -34.15
CA MET A 1 11.72 -5.36 -33.07
C MET A 1 11.39 -4.77 -31.68
N ALA A 2 12.09 -3.73 -31.18
CA ALA A 2 11.88 -3.21 -29.83
C ALA A 2 10.49 -2.61 -29.52
N SER A 3 9.77 -2.11 -30.53
CA SER A 3 8.41 -1.54 -30.36
C SER A 3 7.34 -2.60 -30.09
N ALA A 4 7.38 -3.73 -30.82
CA ALA A 4 6.43 -4.83 -30.65
C ALA A 4 6.55 -5.48 -29.24
N ALA A 5 7.78 -5.70 -28.78
CA ALA A 5 8.03 -6.22 -27.42
C ALA A 5 7.59 -5.25 -26.30
N ARG A 6 7.46 -3.95 -26.58
CA ARG A 6 6.90 -2.98 -25.63
C ARG A 6 5.37 -3.05 -25.61
N ALA A 7 4.72 -3.14 -26.76
CA ALA A 7 3.27 -3.26 -26.87
C ALA A 7 2.73 -4.47 -26.10
N LEU A 8 3.35 -5.64 -26.29
CA LEU A 8 2.97 -6.88 -25.59
C LEU A 8 3.06 -6.73 -24.05
N ARG A 9 4.11 -6.07 -23.53
CA ARG A 9 4.26 -5.83 -22.09
C ARG A 9 3.24 -4.84 -21.54
N VAL A 10 2.81 -3.87 -22.34
CA VAL A 10 1.76 -2.92 -21.93
C VAL A 10 0.43 -3.64 -21.84
N GLU A 11 0.12 -4.48 -22.82
CA GLU A 11 -1.11 -5.28 -22.85
C GLU A 11 -1.17 -6.31 -21.72
N GLU A 12 -0.06 -7.01 -21.46
CA GLU A 12 0.05 -7.95 -20.33
C GLU A 12 -0.14 -7.26 -18.97
N ARG A 13 0.33 -6.02 -18.82
CA ARG A 13 0.11 -5.22 -17.61
C ARG A 13 -1.32 -4.68 -17.52
N ALA A 14 -1.90 -4.29 -18.65
CA ALA A 14 -3.29 -3.85 -18.73
C ALA A 14 -4.26 -4.97 -18.32
N ALA A 15 -4.02 -6.20 -18.79
CA ALA A 15 -4.83 -7.37 -18.46
C ALA A 15 -4.81 -7.73 -16.95
N ARG A 16 -3.78 -7.28 -16.22
CA ARG A 16 -3.59 -7.53 -14.78
C ARG A 16 -3.94 -6.34 -13.89
N SER A 17 -4.43 -5.26 -14.48
CA SER A 17 -4.71 -3.98 -13.83
C SER A 17 -6.16 -3.89 -13.39
N ILE A 18 -6.38 -3.51 -12.13
CA ILE A 18 -7.71 -3.29 -11.56
C ILE A 18 -7.80 -1.91 -10.92
N SER A 19 -8.99 -1.33 -11.02
CA SER A 19 -9.42 -0.16 -10.29
C SER A 19 -10.33 -0.61 -9.15
N ILE A 20 -10.18 0.04 -8.00
CA ILE A 20 -10.87 -0.31 -6.77
C ILE A 20 -11.54 0.94 -6.25
N ALA A 21 -12.85 0.90 -6.06
CA ALA A 21 -13.60 1.96 -5.41
C ALA A 21 -14.07 1.48 -4.03
N VAL A 22 -13.96 2.33 -3.02
CA VAL A 22 -14.26 1.99 -1.64
C VAL A 22 -15.22 3.00 -1.04
N SER A 23 -16.30 2.50 -0.44
CA SER A 23 -17.30 3.33 0.24
C SER A 23 -17.66 2.74 1.61
N PRO A 24 -17.56 3.50 2.72
CA PRO A 24 -17.04 4.86 2.83
C PRO A 24 -15.51 4.98 2.58
N PRO A 25 -14.97 6.19 2.33
CA PRO A 25 -13.55 6.40 2.03
C PRO A 25 -12.65 5.94 3.19
N PRO A 26 -11.60 5.13 2.92
CA PRO A 26 -10.70 4.64 3.94
C PRO A 26 -9.72 5.73 4.40
N VAL A 27 -9.87 6.15 5.65
CA VAL A 27 -9.08 7.20 6.30
C VAL A 27 -7.89 6.62 7.05
N THR A 28 -8.02 5.44 7.65
CA THR A 28 -6.93 4.83 8.44
C THR A 28 -6.04 3.91 7.62
N LEU A 29 -4.80 3.70 8.08
CA LEU A 29 -3.90 2.71 7.49
C LEU A 29 -4.48 1.30 7.63
N ALA A 30 -5.16 0.99 8.73
CA ALA A 30 -5.78 -0.32 8.96
C ALA A 30 -6.88 -0.61 7.92
N GLU A 31 -7.73 0.37 7.61
CA GLU A 31 -8.70 0.29 6.51
C GLU A 31 -8.01 0.07 5.16
N ARG A 32 -6.96 0.85 4.87
CA ARG A 32 -6.21 0.69 3.61
C ARG A 32 -5.53 -0.69 3.49
N ARG A 33 -4.99 -1.22 4.58
CA ARG A 33 -4.34 -2.53 4.60
C ARG A 33 -5.31 -3.70 4.56
N SER A 34 -6.50 -3.55 5.11
CA SER A 34 -7.53 -4.60 5.01
C SER A 34 -8.08 -4.73 3.58
N ILE A 35 -8.13 -3.64 2.80
CA ILE A 35 -8.38 -3.70 1.34
C ILE A 35 -7.27 -4.51 0.65
N LEU A 36 -6.00 -4.24 0.97
CA LEU A 36 -4.89 -5.00 0.39
C LEU A 36 -4.96 -6.49 0.76
N GLN A 37 -5.25 -6.80 2.04
CA GLN A 37 -5.42 -8.18 2.50
C GLN A 37 -6.57 -8.90 1.81
N LEU A 38 -7.68 -8.19 1.52
CA LEU A 38 -8.78 -8.74 0.72
C LEU A 38 -8.28 -9.18 -0.65
N LEU A 39 -7.51 -8.34 -1.35
CA LEU A 39 -6.95 -8.69 -2.66
C LEU A 39 -5.98 -9.87 -2.58
N GLU A 40 -5.12 -9.87 -1.55
CA GLU A 40 -4.15 -10.94 -1.31
C GLU A 40 -4.81 -12.32 -1.10
N LYS A 41 -6.05 -12.37 -0.60
CA LYS A 41 -6.83 -13.63 -0.50
C LYS A 41 -7.14 -14.23 -1.88
N HIS A 42 -7.27 -13.41 -2.91
CA HIS A 42 -7.55 -13.86 -4.28
C HIS A 42 -6.26 -14.16 -5.07
N GLY A 43 -5.16 -13.49 -4.75
CA GLY A 43 -3.85 -13.77 -5.33
C GLY A 43 -2.80 -12.70 -4.98
N PRO A 44 -1.53 -12.96 -5.32
CA PRO A 44 -0.45 -12.03 -5.02
C PRO A 44 -0.61 -10.70 -5.78
N VAL A 45 -0.37 -9.61 -5.06
CA VAL A 45 -0.46 -8.23 -5.55
C VAL A 45 0.94 -7.67 -5.79
N GLU A 46 1.20 -7.16 -7.00
CA GLU A 46 2.49 -6.53 -7.32
C GLU A 46 2.52 -5.04 -7.00
N TYR A 47 1.38 -4.37 -7.15
CA TYR A 47 1.26 -2.93 -6.96
C TYR A 47 -0.08 -2.59 -6.34
N PHE A 48 -0.09 -1.66 -5.40
CA PHE A 48 -1.30 -1.12 -4.81
C PHE A 48 -1.07 0.34 -4.43
N ARG A 49 -1.90 1.25 -4.95
CA ARG A 49 -1.76 2.69 -4.69
C ARG A 49 -3.10 3.41 -4.77
N ALA A 50 -3.27 4.42 -3.93
CA ALA A 50 -4.38 5.36 -4.05
C ALA A 50 -4.21 6.27 -5.27
N ILE A 51 -5.31 6.57 -5.97
CA ILE A 51 -5.29 7.51 -7.09
C ILE A 51 -5.23 8.93 -6.51
N PRO A 52 -4.28 9.78 -6.96
CA PRO A 52 -4.23 11.16 -6.49
C PRO A 52 -5.54 11.88 -6.82
N ASN A 53 -6.01 12.73 -5.90
CA ASN A 53 -7.28 13.46 -5.99
C ASN A 53 -8.56 12.58 -5.88
N LYS A 54 -8.43 11.30 -5.49
CA LYS A 54 -9.57 10.41 -5.21
C LYS A 54 -9.30 9.57 -3.95
N ASP A 55 -9.79 10.02 -2.79
CA ASP A 55 -9.48 9.39 -1.49
C ASP A 55 -10.16 8.02 -1.28
N ALA A 56 -11.15 7.69 -2.11
CA ALA A 56 -11.90 6.44 -2.11
C ALA A 56 -11.55 5.53 -3.31
N SER A 57 -10.55 5.88 -4.12
CA SER A 57 -10.18 5.10 -5.31
C SER A 57 -8.72 4.65 -5.28
N PHE A 58 -8.51 3.39 -5.59
CA PHE A 58 -7.20 2.75 -5.63
C PHE A 58 -7.01 2.07 -6.98
N VAL A 59 -5.75 1.88 -7.34
CA VAL A 59 -5.32 1.08 -8.47
C VAL A 59 -4.39 0.00 -7.98
N SER A 60 -4.55 -1.19 -8.53
CA SER A 60 -3.73 -2.33 -8.20
C SER A 60 -3.32 -3.13 -9.44
N LEU A 61 -2.13 -3.72 -9.40
CA LEU A 61 -1.68 -4.74 -10.35
C LEU A 61 -1.64 -6.08 -9.64
N MET A 62 -2.39 -7.05 -10.16
CA MET A 62 -2.28 -8.44 -9.75
C MET A 62 -1.09 -9.11 -10.43
N ARG A 63 -0.58 -10.20 -9.85
CA ARG A 63 0.43 -11.06 -10.48
C ARG A 63 -0.08 -11.72 -11.76
N ASP A 64 -1.34 -12.18 -11.74
CA ASP A 64 -1.93 -13.00 -12.79
C ASP A 64 -3.20 -12.35 -13.36
N ALA A 65 -3.47 -12.54 -14.65
CA ALA A 65 -4.68 -12.00 -15.27
C ALA A 65 -5.94 -12.81 -14.87
N ALA A 66 -5.78 -14.10 -14.60
CA ALA A 66 -6.88 -14.97 -14.17
C ALA A 66 -7.44 -14.55 -12.80
N THR A 67 -6.61 -14.02 -11.90
CA THR A 67 -7.08 -13.54 -10.58
C THR A 67 -7.89 -12.25 -10.71
N VAL A 68 -7.56 -11.39 -11.69
CA VAL A 68 -8.35 -10.19 -12.01
C VAL A 68 -9.77 -10.54 -12.39
N THR A 69 -9.97 -11.51 -13.28
CA THR A 69 -11.31 -11.96 -13.68
C THR A 69 -12.09 -12.52 -12.49
N LYS A 70 -11.41 -13.30 -11.62
CA LYS A 70 -12.03 -13.87 -10.41
C LYS A 70 -12.47 -12.79 -9.41
N VAL A 71 -11.59 -11.86 -9.08
CA VAL A 71 -11.89 -10.80 -8.09
C VAL A 71 -12.95 -9.82 -8.60
N THR A 72 -12.93 -9.54 -9.91
CA THR A 72 -13.95 -8.69 -10.54
C THR A 72 -15.32 -9.39 -10.51
N ALA A 73 -15.36 -10.68 -10.84
CA ALA A 73 -16.58 -11.47 -10.83
C ALA A 73 -17.17 -11.67 -9.43
N SER A 74 -16.35 -11.63 -8.38
CA SER A 74 -16.79 -11.71 -6.99
C SER A 74 -17.13 -10.36 -6.36
N SER A 75 -17.01 -9.27 -7.11
CA SER A 75 -17.36 -7.93 -6.61
C SER A 75 -18.88 -7.73 -6.55
N PRO A 76 -19.40 -6.93 -5.59
CA PRO A 76 -18.69 -6.17 -4.55
C PRO A 76 -18.33 -7.00 -3.31
N HIS A 77 -17.28 -6.57 -2.58
CA HIS A 77 -16.79 -7.21 -1.36
C HIS A 77 -17.02 -6.35 -0.13
N THR A 78 -17.46 -6.98 0.96
CA THR A 78 -17.61 -6.31 2.26
C THR A 78 -16.42 -6.60 3.17
N VAL A 79 -15.85 -5.57 3.78
CA VAL A 79 -14.73 -5.68 4.72
C VAL A 79 -15.09 -4.99 6.03
N ILE A 80 -14.82 -5.66 7.15
CA ILE A 80 -15.04 -5.14 8.50
C ILE A 80 -13.68 -4.97 9.17
N VAL A 81 -13.40 -3.76 9.65
CA VAL A 81 -12.15 -3.43 10.36
C VAL A 81 -12.47 -3.11 11.81
N LYS A 82 -11.84 -3.87 12.70
CA LYS A 82 -11.85 -3.62 14.14
C LYS A 82 -10.60 -2.83 14.50
N THR A 83 -10.75 -1.58 14.91
CA THR A 83 -9.62 -0.79 15.40
C THR A 83 -9.42 -1.07 16.89
N PRO A 84 -8.26 -1.63 17.32
CA PRO A 84 -8.01 -1.84 18.73
C PRO A 84 -7.82 -0.48 19.41
N THR A 85 -8.70 -0.18 20.36
CA THR A 85 -8.57 0.97 21.26
C THR A 85 -7.35 0.74 22.15
N LYS A 86 -6.44 1.72 22.21
CA LYS A 86 -5.41 1.75 23.26
C LYS A 86 -6.12 2.07 24.57
N SER A 87 -6.63 1.05 25.25
CA SER A 87 -7.00 1.18 26.65
C SER A 87 -5.72 1.44 27.44
N THR A 88 -5.49 2.70 27.82
CA THR A 88 -4.49 3.05 28.82
C THR A 88 -4.92 2.44 30.15
N THR A 89 -4.57 1.18 30.37
CA THR A 89 -4.39 0.66 31.72
C THR A 89 -2.95 0.99 32.13
N PRO A 90 -2.71 1.84 33.15
CA PRO A 90 -1.38 2.00 33.70
C PRO A 90 -1.02 0.71 34.45
N ALA A 91 -0.48 -0.28 33.74
CA ALA A 91 0.19 -1.40 34.36
C ALA A 91 1.53 -0.89 34.91
N ASN A 92 1.48 -0.45 36.16
CA ASN A 92 2.63 -0.26 37.03
C ASN A 92 3.33 -1.62 37.18
N GLU A 93 4.21 -1.96 36.25
CA GLU A 93 5.09 -3.12 36.37
C GLU A 93 6.53 -2.62 36.30
N LYS A 94 7.16 -2.56 37.47
CA LYS A 94 8.60 -2.33 37.66
C LYS A 94 9.39 -3.23 36.72
N ARG A 95 9.85 -2.70 35.59
CA ARG A 95 10.91 -3.33 34.79
C ARG A 95 12.23 -2.68 35.12
N LYS A 96 13.08 -3.47 35.81
CA LYS A 96 14.48 -3.13 36.06
C LYS A 96 15.17 -2.87 34.71
N ALA A 97 15.90 -1.77 34.63
CA ALA A 97 16.72 -1.43 33.49
C ALA A 97 17.80 -2.51 33.29
N SER A 98 17.81 -3.15 32.13
CA SER A 98 19.01 -3.78 31.56
C SER A 98 19.25 -3.15 30.20
N ALA A 99 20.43 -2.57 30.05
CA ALA A 99 20.89 -1.81 28.90
C ALA A 99 21.05 -2.68 27.64
N GLY A 100 20.93 -2.02 26.48
CA GLY A 100 21.18 -2.54 25.13
C GLY A 100 19.87 -2.61 24.34
N GLY A 101 19.51 -1.68 23.45
CA GLY A 101 20.33 -0.89 22.54
C GLY A 101 19.86 -1.22 21.11
N PHE A 102 18.76 -0.60 20.67
CA PHE A 102 18.33 -0.35 19.27
C PHE A 102 16.83 -0.01 19.31
N GLY A 103 16.44 1.27 19.26
CA GLY A 103 15.01 1.58 19.29
C GLY A 103 14.59 3.04 19.23
N THR A 104 15.51 3.99 19.12
CA THR A 104 15.16 5.42 19.17
C THR A 104 15.74 6.13 17.96
N LEU A 105 15.05 6.13 16.82
CA LEU A 105 15.13 7.18 15.79
C LEU A 105 14.10 6.93 14.66
N LEU A 106 12.80 7.06 14.94
CA LEU A 106 11.81 7.44 13.92
C LEU A 106 10.66 8.18 14.59
N ASN A 107 10.94 9.41 15.03
CA ASN A 107 9.94 10.37 15.47
C ASN A 107 10.34 11.78 15.03
N VAL A 108 10.57 11.97 13.72
CA VAL A 108 10.65 13.28 13.09
C VAL A 108 10.17 13.11 11.64
N ILE A 109 8.91 13.44 11.38
CA ILE A 109 8.44 14.31 10.29
C ILE A 109 6.94 14.49 10.56
N GLU A 110 6.69 15.54 11.32
CA GLU A 110 5.41 16.17 11.58
C GLU A 110 4.84 16.67 10.23
N SER A 111 3.85 15.97 9.68
CA SER A 111 2.94 16.58 8.70
C SER A 111 1.63 16.84 9.42
N ARG A 112 1.43 18.11 9.76
CA ARG A 112 0.21 18.65 10.35
C ARG A 112 -0.96 18.46 9.37
N HIS A 113 -1.67 17.36 9.52
CA HIS A 113 -3.08 17.29 9.17
C HIS A 113 -3.83 17.13 10.49
N THR A 114 -4.46 18.22 10.92
CA THR A 114 -5.44 18.21 12.01
C THR A 114 -6.67 17.44 11.53
N PHE A 115 -6.64 16.11 11.64
CA PHE A 115 -7.87 15.34 11.62
C PHE A 115 -8.56 15.58 12.97
N LYS A 116 -9.72 16.25 12.94
CA LYS A 116 -10.65 16.28 14.06
C LYS A 116 -10.95 14.83 14.42
N GLN A 117 -10.37 14.38 15.52
CA GLN A 117 -10.64 13.07 16.09
C GLN A 117 -11.98 13.16 16.81
N GLU A 118 -13.06 13.03 16.05
CA GLU A 118 -14.40 12.90 16.61
C GLU A 118 -14.53 11.49 17.20
N ASN A 119 -14.70 11.47 18.52
CA ASN A 119 -15.17 10.39 19.39
C ASN A 119 -15.40 9.02 18.70
N GLN A 120 -14.48 8.08 18.84
CA GLN A 120 -14.71 6.68 18.47
C GLN A 120 -14.56 5.79 19.71
N GLU A 121 -15.71 5.58 20.35
CA GLU A 121 -16.10 4.29 20.95
C GLU A 121 -15.76 3.15 19.99
N ASP A 122 -15.53 1.92 20.47
CA ASP A 122 -15.08 0.76 19.69
C ASP A 122 -15.83 0.56 18.36
N ALA A 123 -15.40 1.26 17.32
CA ALA A 123 -16.17 1.43 16.11
C ALA A 123 -15.69 0.41 15.09
N GLU A 124 -16.34 -0.75 15.07
CA GLU A 124 -16.27 -1.64 13.92
C GLU A 124 -16.69 -0.86 12.68
N ARG A 125 -15.76 -0.66 11.74
CA ARG A 125 -16.05 0.03 10.48
C ARG A 125 -16.22 -0.98 9.38
N GLU A 126 -17.39 -0.93 8.76
CA GLU A 126 -17.70 -1.69 7.55
C GLU A 126 -17.53 -0.80 6.32
N PHE A 127 -16.89 -1.33 5.28
CA PHE A 127 -16.85 -0.68 3.98
C PHE A 127 -17.00 -1.68 2.85
N THR A 128 -17.61 -1.20 1.77
CA THR A 128 -17.82 -1.93 0.53
C THR A 128 -16.71 -1.60 -0.46
N VAL A 129 -16.12 -2.64 -1.04
CA VAL A 129 -15.05 -2.58 -2.02
C VAL A 129 -15.58 -3.08 -3.35
N GLU A 130 -15.68 -2.18 -4.31
CA GLU A 130 -16.02 -2.49 -5.70
C GLU A 130 -14.75 -2.61 -6.52
N VAL A 131 -14.65 -3.67 -7.32
CA VAL A 131 -13.45 -3.97 -8.11
C VAL A 131 -13.85 -4.04 -9.57
N SER A 132 -13.21 -3.22 -10.39
CA SER A 132 -13.43 -3.16 -11.83
C SER A 132 -12.11 -3.33 -12.59
N PRO A 133 -12.11 -3.91 -13.80
CA PRO A 133 -10.92 -3.97 -14.63
C PRO A 133 -10.49 -2.55 -15.01
N SER A 134 -9.18 -2.29 -15.06
CA SER A 134 -8.63 -1.00 -15.46
C SER A 134 -7.50 -1.18 -16.49
N PRO A 135 -7.85 -1.63 -17.71
CA PRO A 135 -6.85 -1.89 -18.75
C PRO A 135 -6.16 -0.61 -19.21
N ASP A 136 -6.83 0.54 -19.13
CA ASP A 136 -6.30 1.82 -19.60
C ASP A 136 -5.34 2.49 -18.61
N TYR A 137 -5.19 1.96 -17.38
CA TYR A 137 -4.32 2.60 -16.40
C TYR A 137 -2.85 2.45 -16.77
N ARG A 138 -2.22 3.60 -17.03
CA ARG A 138 -0.85 3.71 -17.50
C ARG A 138 0.16 3.65 -16.35
N HIS A 139 0.39 2.48 -15.77
CA HIS A 139 1.34 2.25 -14.66
C HIS A 139 2.74 2.85 -14.84
N HIS A 140 3.23 2.96 -16.08
CA HIS A 140 4.52 3.57 -16.39
C HIS A 140 4.64 5.07 -16.03
N GLN A 141 3.52 5.80 -15.94
CA GLN A 141 3.53 7.23 -15.57
C GLN A 141 3.81 7.44 -14.08
N SER A 142 3.39 6.48 -13.24
CA SER A 142 3.66 6.49 -11.81
C SER A 142 5.16 6.34 -11.49
N ALA A 143 5.98 5.89 -12.45
CA ALA A 143 7.43 5.74 -12.30
C ALA A 143 8.24 6.99 -12.69
N TRP A 144 7.63 8.07 -13.19
CA TRP A 144 8.36 9.26 -13.67
C TRP A 144 8.52 10.37 -12.62
N THR A 145 8.47 10.05 -11.34
CA THR A 145 8.73 11.05 -10.31
C THR A 145 10.19 11.51 -10.37
N THR A 146 10.46 12.76 -10.01
CA THR A 146 11.85 13.28 -9.96
C THR A 146 12.76 12.55 -8.97
N LEU A 147 12.17 11.70 -8.10
CA LEU A 147 12.85 10.84 -7.14
C LEU A 147 13.26 9.48 -7.73
N SER A 148 12.73 9.06 -8.88
CA SER A 148 13.10 7.79 -9.53
C SER A 148 14.30 7.92 -10.48
N LYS A 149 15.07 9.01 -10.37
CA LYS A 149 16.31 9.18 -11.13
C LYS A 149 17.22 7.97 -10.88
N PRO A 150 17.89 7.44 -11.92
CA PRO A 150 18.89 6.41 -11.71
C PRO A 150 19.91 6.92 -10.69
N TRP A 151 20.38 6.02 -9.81
CA TRP A 151 21.44 6.35 -8.87
C TRP A 151 22.62 6.97 -9.62
N PRO A 152 23.14 8.12 -9.17
CA PRO A 152 24.22 8.80 -9.86
C PRO A 152 25.44 7.89 -10.06
N ASP A 153 26.05 7.94 -11.24
CA ASP A 153 27.13 7.01 -11.59
C ASP A 153 28.37 7.13 -10.69
N PHE A 154 28.57 8.28 -10.05
CA PHE A 154 29.66 8.47 -9.09
C PHE A 154 29.54 7.60 -7.84
N ILE A 155 28.32 7.17 -7.46
CA ILE A 155 28.10 6.28 -6.31
C ILE A 155 28.58 4.85 -6.65
N LYS A 156 28.50 4.42 -7.91
CA LYS A 156 29.01 3.12 -8.35
C LYS A 156 30.55 3.06 -8.38
N GLN A 157 31.21 4.22 -8.43
CA GLN A 157 32.67 4.35 -8.44
C GLN A 157 33.26 4.44 -7.03
N GLN A 158 32.43 4.69 -6.01
CA GLN A 158 32.84 4.74 -4.61
C GLN A 158 33.07 3.31 -4.10
N LYS A 159 34.32 2.84 -4.20
CA LYS A 159 34.82 1.55 -3.68
C LYS A 159 34.95 1.55 -2.14
N SER A 160 34.14 2.35 -1.44
CA SER A 160 34.27 2.64 0.00
C SER A 160 33.29 1.87 0.89
N PHE A 161 32.38 1.07 0.32
CA PHE A 161 31.59 0.12 1.10
C PHE A 161 32.23 -1.27 1.03
N TYR A 162 33.33 -1.45 1.74
CA TYR A 162 33.73 -2.80 2.15
C TYR A 162 32.71 -3.29 3.17
N PHE A 163 31.77 -4.12 2.72
CA PHE A 163 31.08 -5.05 3.60
C PHE A 163 32.17 -5.97 4.14
N ARG A 164 32.52 -5.81 5.42
CA ARG A 164 33.37 -6.77 6.12
C ARG A 164 32.50 -8.00 6.35
N ASP A 165 32.57 -8.97 5.44
CA ASP A 165 32.06 -10.30 5.70
C ASP A 165 32.78 -10.88 6.95
N PRO A 166 32.05 -11.63 7.80
CA PRO A 166 32.57 -12.18 9.05
C PRO A 166 33.70 -13.20 8.87
#